data_AF-A0A3E0J4T1-F1
#
_entry.id   AF-A0A3E0J4T1-F1
#
_cell.length_a   1.000
_cell.length_b   1.000
_cell.length_c   1.000
_cell.angle_alpha   90.00
_cell.angle_beta   90.00
_cell.angle_gamma   90.00
#
_symmetry.space_group_name_H-M   'P 1'
#
loop_
_entity.id
_entity.type
_entity.pdbx_description
1 polymer ?
#
loop_
_entity_poly.entity_id
_entity_poly.type
_entity_poly.pdbx_seq_one_letter_code
_entity_poly.pdbx_strand_id
1 'polypeptide(L)'
;MRDEVNVIYDGKLDKYQDETRLLLSTNGIKIIKSKYAKSVTAWIYIGDDYVTNYENDQKQALEKLGRHIPTYHLIDLWKFLKEKFGEVKTDSKDKILINPVHNRVPLKEIMNLYDWEKGFDEGMLHWEEGDQERKAGNLERAIELFDIARYHGYNAPALYKSYAMAYRKLKDYDNEVAVINEAIEREDSVNNTTIRELKERREKALALKQKRN
;
A
#
# COMPACT_ATOMS: atom_id res chain seq x y z
N MET A 1 14.28 -7.14 -15.87
CA MET A 1 13.39 -7.44 -14.72
C MET A 1 12.33 -6.38 -14.42
N ARG A 2 12.63 -5.07 -14.20
CA ARG A 2 11.59 -4.06 -13.86
C ARG A 2 10.77 -3.56 -15.07
N ASP A 3 11.36 -3.56 -16.26
CA ASP A 3 10.63 -3.17 -17.48
C ASP A 3 9.63 -4.23 -17.94
N GLU A 4 9.93 -5.51 -17.74
CA GLU A 4 9.07 -6.61 -18.19
C GLU A 4 7.68 -6.58 -17.55
N VAL A 5 7.59 -6.33 -16.24
CA VAL A 5 6.30 -6.22 -15.55
C VAL A 5 5.52 -5.00 -16.07
N ASN A 6 6.17 -3.85 -16.26
CA ASN A 6 5.52 -2.68 -16.82
C ASN A 6 5.03 -2.93 -18.26
N VAL A 7 5.79 -3.68 -19.06
CA VAL A 7 5.42 -4.07 -20.43
C VAL A 7 4.26 -5.07 -20.44
N ILE A 8 4.31 -6.13 -19.61
CA ILE A 8 3.28 -7.18 -19.54
C ILE A 8 1.92 -6.60 -19.11
N TYR A 9 1.95 -5.66 -18.16
CA TYR A 9 0.73 -5.11 -17.55
C TYR A 9 0.38 -3.70 -18.05
N ASP A 10 1.10 -3.15 -19.04
CA ASP A 10 0.86 -1.80 -19.60
C ASP A 10 0.77 -0.71 -18.50
N GLY A 11 1.67 -0.78 -17.51
CA GLY A 11 1.68 0.10 -16.33
C GLY A 11 0.47 -0.05 -15.39
N LYS A 12 -0.45 -0.98 -15.65
CA LYS A 12 -1.73 -1.16 -14.92
C LYS A 12 -1.71 -2.38 -13.99
N LEU A 13 -0.55 -2.80 -13.49
CA LEU A 13 -0.44 -3.97 -12.61
C LEU A 13 -1.40 -3.89 -11.42
N ASP A 14 -1.45 -2.73 -10.76
CA ASP A 14 -2.32 -2.50 -9.59
C ASP A 14 -3.80 -2.78 -9.95
N LYS A 15 -4.26 -2.38 -11.15
CA LYS A 15 -5.62 -2.66 -11.63
C LYS A 15 -5.89 -4.16 -11.72
N TYR A 16 -5.01 -4.93 -12.36
CA TYR A 16 -5.19 -6.37 -12.53
C TYR A 16 -5.16 -7.10 -11.18
N GLN A 17 -4.29 -6.68 -10.26
CA GLN A 17 -4.23 -7.25 -8.92
C GLN A 17 -5.50 -6.95 -8.12
N ASP A 18 -5.97 -5.70 -8.15
CA ASP A 18 -7.15 -5.26 -7.40
C ASP A 18 -8.42 -5.95 -7.91
N GLU A 19 -8.63 -6.00 -9.23
CA GLU A 19 -9.79 -6.67 -9.82
C GLU A 19 -9.77 -8.18 -9.53
N THR A 20 -8.62 -8.84 -9.69
CA THR A 20 -8.47 -10.27 -9.38
C THR A 20 -8.74 -10.53 -7.90
N ARG A 21 -8.16 -9.72 -7.01
CA ARG A 21 -8.35 -9.84 -5.56
C ARG A 21 -9.80 -9.68 -5.16
N LEU A 22 -10.50 -8.72 -5.77
CA LEU A 22 -11.92 -8.47 -5.53
C LEU A 22 -12.76 -9.65 -6.00
N LEU A 23 -12.56 -10.13 -7.24
CA LEU A 23 -13.26 -11.30 -7.77
C LEU A 23 -13.06 -12.54 -6.90
N LEU A 24 -11.83 -12.83 -6.48
CA LEU A 24 -11.55 -13.95 -5.59
C LEU A 24 -12.29 -13.80 -4.25
N SER A 25 -12.17 -12.63 -3.61
CA SER A 25 -12.73 -12.40 -2.27
C SER A 25 -14.26 -12.41 -2.26
N THR A 26 -14.91 -11.77 -3.25
CA THR A 26 -16.37 -11.74 -3.38
C THR A 26 -16.95 -13.13 -3.64
N ASN A 27 -16.18 -14.02 -4.28
CA ASN A 27 -16.58 -15.41 -4.54
C ASN A 27 -16.08 -16.39 -3.46
N GLY A 28 -15.75 -15.89 -2.26
CA GLY A 28 -15.41 -16.72 -1.11
C GLY A 28 -14.01 -17.37 -1.16
N ILE A 29 -13.17 -16.99 -2.12
CA ILE A 29 -11.80 -17.51 -2.23
C ILE A 29 -10.88 -16.67 -1.34
N LYS A 30 -10.28 -17.33 -0.35
CA LYS A 30 -9.41 -16.67 0.64
C LYS A 30 -7.98 -16.51 0.09
N ILE A 31 -7.49 -15.28 0.10
CA ILE A 31 -6.10 -14.97 -0.22
C ILE A 31 -5.25 -15.07 1.06
N ILE A 32 -4.15 -15.82 0.98
CA ILE A 32 -3.28 -16.11 2.12
C ILE A 32 -1.91 -15.48 1.88
N LYS A 33 -1.32 -14.86 2.90
CA LYS A 33 -0.01 -14.20 2.80
C LYS A 33 1.17 -15.19 2.75
N SER A 34 1.04 -16.36 3.38
CA SER A 34 2.09 -17.39 3.42
C SER A 34 1.98 -18.34 2.23
N LYS A 35 3.03 -18.38 1.41
CA LYS A 35 3.14 -19.22 0.20
C LYS A 35 2.99 -20.72 0.49
N TYR A 36 3.56 -21.19 1.61
CA TYR A 36 3.56 -22.61 2.00
C TYR A 36 2.64 -22.89 3.20
N ALA A 37 1.53 -22.17 3.33
CA ALA A 37 0.51 -22.56 4.30
C ALA A 37 -0.20 -23.85 3.86
N LYS A 38 -0.51 -24.74 4.81
CA LYS A 38 -1.15 -26.05 4.53
C LYS A 38 -2.45 -25.93 3.70
N SER A 39 -3.18 -24.85 3.90
CA SER A 39 -4.45 -24.56 3.22
C SER A 39 -4.31 -23.95 1.82
N VAL A 40 -3.09 -23.73 1.31
CA VAL A 40 -2.88 -23.13 -0.02
C VAL A 40 -3.28 -24.12 -1.10
N THR A 41 -4.16 -23.73 -2.02
CA THR A 41 -4.64 -24.60 -3.10
C THR A 41 -4.05 -24.25 -4.46
N ALA A 42 -3.62 -23.01 -4.66
CA ALA A 42 -3.00 -22.54 -5.91
C ALA A 42 -2.08 -21.34 -5.64
N TRP A 43 -1.14 -21.10 -6.55
CA TRP A 43 -0.29 -19.91 -6.58
C TRP A 43 -0.59 -19.04 -7.81
N ILE A 44 -0.36 -17.75 -7.63
CA ILE A 44 -0.50 -16.75 -8.70
C ILE A 44 0.85 -16.05 -8.80
N TYR A 45 1.46 -16.10 -9.98
CA TYR A 45 2.71 -15.38 -10.26
C TYR A 45 2.42 -14.13 -11.11
N ILE A 46 3.34 -13.17 -11.02
CA ILE A 46 3.26 -11.86 -11.65
C ILE A 46 4.49 -11.68 -12.54
N GLY A 47 4.26 -11.28 -13.79
CA GLY A 47 5.31 -11.09 -14.78
C GLY A 47 5.74 -12.40 -15.41
N ASP A 48 6.93 -12.40 -15.99
CA ASP A 48 7.56 -13.61 -16.49
C ASP A 48 8.39 -14.23 -15.36
N ASP A 49 8.04 -15.44 -14.94
CA ASP A 49 8.77 -16.15 -13.89
C ASP A 49 9.68 -17.18 -14.56
N TYR A 50 10.97 -17.17 -14.20
CA TYR A 50 11.92 -18.12 -14.76
C TYR A 50 11.48 -19.55 -14.38
N VAL A 51 11.58 -20.49 -15.32
CA VAL A 51 11.26 -21.91 -15.11
C VAL A 51 11.95 -22.47 -13.86
N THR A 52 13.17 -22.01 -13.57
CA THR A 52 13.95 -22.37 -12.39
C THR A 52 13.30 -21.95 -11.07
N ASN A 53 12.61 -20.80 -11.02
CA ASN A 53 11.87 -20.36 -9.83
C ASN A 53 10.66 -21.26 -9.59
N TYR A 54 9.91 -21.56 -10.64
CA TYR A 54 8.80 -22.52 -10.58
C TYR A 54 9.26 -23.89 -10.07
N GLU A 55 10.35 -24.45 -10.61
CA GLU A 55 10.90 -25.74 -10.19
C GLU A 55 11.31 -25.74 -8.71
N ASN A 56 12.04 -24.70 -8.28
CA ASN A 56 12.46 -24.53 -6.89
C ASN A 56 11.26 -24.43 -5.95
N ASP A 57 10.23 -23.69 -6.35
CA ASP A 57 9.01 -23.53 -5.57
C ASP A 57 8.22 -24.83 -5.45
N GLN A 58 8.10 -25.58 -6.54
CA GLN A 58 7.45 -26.89 -6.53
C GLN A 58 8.19 -27.90 -5.65
N LYS A 59 9.54 -27.89 -5.69
CA LYS A 59 10.35 -28.72 -4.79
C LYS A 59 10.07 -28.37 -3.32
N GLN A 60 10.07 -27.09 -2.97
CA GLN A 60 9.74 -26.65 -1.62
C GLN A 60 8.30 -26.99 -1.21
N ALA A 61 7.34 -26.93 -2.13
CA ALA A 61 5.97 -27.37 -1.86
C ALA A 61 5.91 -28.87 -1.58
N LEU A 62 6.63 -29.68 -2.33
CA LEU A 62 6.70 -31.12 -2.07
C LEU A 62 7.31 -31.40 -0.68
N GLU A 63 8.39 -30.73 -0.32
CA GLU A 63 9.05 -30.89 0.98
C GLU A 63 8.18 -30.41 2.16
N LYS A 64 7.51 -29.25 2.04
CA LYS A 64 6.79 -28.61 3.15
C LYS A 64 5.31 -29.00 3.23
N LEU A 65 4.69 -29.29 2.08
CA LEU A 65 3.25 -29.55 1.95
C LEU A 65 2.94 -30.98 1.50
N GLY A 66 3.93 -31.73 1.02
CA GLY A 66 3.75 -33.10 0.52
C GLY A 66 3.02 -33.16 -0.82
N ARG A 67 2.89 -32.05 -1.55
CA ARG A 67 2.18 -31.99 -2.83
C ARG A 67 2.65 -30.85 -3.72
N HIS A 68 2.44 -31.00 -5.02
CA HIS A 68 2.56 -29.93 -5.99
C HIS A 68 1.40 -28.93 -5.88
N ILE A 69 1.69 -27.67 -6.17
CA ILE A 69 0.71 -26.58 -6.14
C ILE A 69 0.49 -26.05 -7.55
N PRO A 70 -0.75 -26.10 -8.09
CA PRO A 70 -1.04 -25.52 -9.39
C PRO A 70 -0.75 -24.02 -9.37
N THR A 71 -0.12 -23.54 -10.45
CA THR A 71 0.39 -22.17 -10.55
C THR A 71 -0.21 -21.52 -11.79
N TYR A 72 -0.71 -20.30 -11.64
CA TYR A 72 -1.41 -19.56 -12.71
C TYR A 72 -0.81 -18.16 -12.87
N HIS A 73 -0.76 -17.66 -14.09
CA HIS A 73 -0.38 -16.27 -14.33
C HIS A 73 -1.54 -15.34 -13.94
N LEU A 74 -1.22 -14.17 -13.39
CA LEU A 74 -2.21 -13.19 -12.96
C LEU A 74 -3.19 -12.81 -14.09
N ILE A 75 -2.70 -12.59 -15.32
CA ILE A 75 -3.56 -12.18 -16.45
C ILE A 75 -4.55 -13.29 -16.83
N ASP A 76 -4.10 -14.55 -16.84
CA ASP A 76 -4.95 -15.66 -17.25
C ASP A 76 -6.04 -15.93 -16.21
N LEU A 77 -5.66 -15.87 -14.93
CA LEU A 77 -6.64 -15.94 -13.85
C LEU A 77 -7.62 -14.77 -13.90
N TRP A 78 -7.14 -13.54 -14.11
CA TRP A 78 -8.00 -12.37 -14.24
C TRP A 78 -9.02 -12.52 -15.36
N LYS A 79 -8.59 -12.95 -16.56
CA LYS A 79 -9.47 -13.24 -17.70
C LYS A 79 -10.51 -14.30 -17.36
N PHE A 80 -10.06 -15.42 -16.79
CA PHE A 80 -10.94 -16.53 -16.39
C PHE A 80 -11.99 -16.09 -15.38
N LEU A 81 -11.61 -15.31 -14.37
CA LEU A 81 -12.53 -14.83 -13.35
C LEU A 81 -13.54 -13.83 -13.95
N LYS A 82 -13.11 -12.95 -14.87
CA LYS A 82 -14.02 -12.04 -15.57
C LYS A 82 -15.01 -12.79 -16.48
N GLU A 83 -14.55 -13.81 -17.18
CA GLU A 83 -15.41 -14.65 -18.00
C GLU A 83 -16.45 -15.40 -17.16
N LYS A 84 -16.04 -15.92 -16.00
CA LYS A 84 -16.89 -16.73 -15.13
C LYS A 84 -17.87 -15.92 -14.29
N PHE A 85 -17.44 -14.78 -13.76
CA PHE A 85 -18.20 -13.98 -12.79
C PHE A 85 -18.68 -12.64 -13.34
N GLY A 86 -18.37 -12.34 -14.60
CA GLY A 86 -18.72 -11.09 -15.27
C GLY A 86 -17.69 -9.99 -15.05
N GLU A 87 -17.97 -8.83 -15.65
CA GLU A 87 -17.12 -7.68 -15.44
C GLU A 87 -17.16 -7.22 -13.99
N VAL A 88 -15.99 -6.96 -13.43
CA VAL A 88 -15.89 -6.18 -12.21
C VAL A 88 -16.41 -4.80 -12.57
N LYS A 89 -17.64 -4.50 -12.18
CA LYS A 89 -18.00 -3.12 -11.92
C LYS A 89 -17.08 -2.67 -10.80
N THR A 90 -15.94 -2.12 -11.17
CA THR A 90 -15.32 -1.10 -10.36
C THR A 90 -16.29 0.08 -10.42
N ASP A 91 -17.46 -0.07 -9.78
CA ASP A 91 -18.15 1.06 -9.21
C ASP A 91 -17.02 1.78 -8.47
N SER A 92 -16.79 3.00 -8.90
CA SER A 92 -15.65 3.85 -8.61
C SER A 92 -15.51 4.06 -7.11
N LYS A 93 -15.08 3.01 -6.39
CA LYS A 93 -15.19 2.79 -4.93
C LYS A 93 -16.01 3.91 -4.31
N ASP A 94 -17.36 3.90 -4.41
CA ASP A 94 -18.28 4.95 -3.90
C ASP A 94 -17.48 5.99 -3.13
N LYS A 95 -16.92 7.00 -3.83
CA LYS A 95 -15.74 7.77 -3.34
C LYS A 95 -15.95 8.03 -1.87
N ILE A 96 -15.34 7.22 -0.99
CA ILE A 96 -15.61 7.30 0.44
C ILE A 96 -15.22 8.73 0.76
N LEU A 97 -16.19 9.56 1.09
CA LEU A 97 -15.99 11.00 1.06
C LEU A 97 -14.94 11.33 2.13
N ILE A 98 -13.70 11.59 1.71
CA ILE A 98 -12.60 11.93 2.61
C ILE A 98 -12.64 13.43 2.79
N ASN A 99 -12.98 13.87 4.00
CA ASN A 99 -13.04 15.27 4.38
C ASN A 99 -11.99 15.52 5.47
N PRO A 100 -10.70 15.56 5.12
CA PRO A 100 -9.65 15.74 6.09
C PRO A 100 -9.70 17.19 6.60
N VAL A 101 -9.71 17.37 7.93
CA VAL A 101 -9.63 18.67 8.58
C VAL A 101 -8.27 18.77 9.23
N HIS A 102 -7.37 19.60 8.69
CA HIS A 102 -6.01 19.75 9.16
C HIS A 102 -5.45 21.15 8.86
N ASN A 103 -4.37 21.51 9.55
CA ASN A 103 -3.70 22.81 9.40
C ASN A 103 -2.46 22.75 8.48
N ARG A 104 -2.25 21.63 7.78
CA ARG A 104 -1.10 21.43 6.87
C ARG A 104 -1.12 22.43 5.71
N VAL A 105 0.05 22.96 5.38
CA VAL A 105 0.22 23.81 4.18
C VAL A 105 -0.03 23.03 2.88
N PRO A 106 -0.54 23.66 1.82
CA PRO A 106 -0.59 23.08 0.49
C PRO A 106 0.80 22.66 0.00
N LEU A 107 0.88 21.64 -0.86
CA LEU A 107 2.16 21.13 -1.39
C LEU A 107 3.03 22.22 -2.04
N LYS A 108 2.40 23.20 -2.69
CA LYS A 108 3.08 24.31 -3.37
C LYS A 108 3.80 25.27 -2.42
N GLU A 109 3.42 25.25 -1.15
CA GLU A 109 3.94 26.13 -0.10
C GLU A 109 4.93 25.41 0.82
N ILE A 110 5.24 24.14 0.54
CA ILE A 110 6.31 23.43 1.24
C ILE A 110 7.65 24.08 0.90
N MET A 111 8.39 24.43 1.94
CA MET A 111 9.75 24.94 1.82
C MET A 111 10.69 23.83 1.34
N ASN A 112 11.74 24.19 0.60
CA ASN A 112 12.72 23.24 0.06
C ASN A 112 12.11 22.08 -0.76
N LEU A 113 10.93 22.27 -1.36
CA LEU A 113 10.21 21.20 -2.09
C LEU A 113 11.07 20.51 -3.16
N TYR A 114 11.97 21.27 -3.80
CA TYR A 114 12.87 20.79 -4.86
C TYR A 114 14.32 20.58 -4.38
N ASP A 115 14.59 20.71 -3.09
CA ASP A 115 15.93 20.60 -2.49
C ASP A 115 15.88 19.61 -1.33
N TRP A 116 16.04 18.32 -1.67
CA TRP A 116 15.95 17.23 -0.70
C TRP A 116 16.97 17.36 0.43
N GLU A 117 18.21 17.77 0.15
CA GLU A 117 19.26 17.86 1.17
C GLU A 117 18.87 18.88 2.24
N LYS A 118 18.41 20.08 1.85
CA LYS A 118 17.92 21.07 2.82
C LYS A 118 16.65 20.62 3.53
N GLY A 119 15.72 20.00 2.81
CA GLY A 119 14.50 19.47 3.41
C GLY A 119 14.77 18.37 4.44
N PHE A 120 15.81 17.57 4.22
CA PHE A 120 16.31 16.59 5.17
C PHE A 120 16.94 17.27 6.39
N ASP A 121 17.90 18.16 6.18
CA ASP A 121 18.64 18.83 7.26
C ASP A 121 17.71 19.62 8.20
N GLU A 122 16.74 20.34 7.64
CA GLU A 122 15.83 21.18 8.43
C GLU A 122 14.64 20.41 9.01
N GLY A 123 14.14 19.40 8.30
CA GLY A 123 12.91 18.71 8.68
C GLY A 123 13.09 17.41 9.46
N MET A 124 14.25 16.73 9.36
CA MET A 124 14.47 15.43 10.01
C MET A 124 14.37 15.53 11.54
N LEU A 125 14.98 16.54 12.15
CA LEU A 125 14.97 16.70 13.62
C LEU A 125 13.55 16.83 14.17
N HIS A 126 12.70 17.58 13.48
CA HIS A 126 11.29 17.74 13.82
C HIS A 126 10.53 16.42 13.70
N TRP A 127 10.83 15.61 12.69
CA TRP A 127 10.25 14.26 12.58
C TRP A 127 10.71 13.35 13.72
N GLU A 128 11.99 13.36 14.08
CA GLU A 128 12.52 12.54 15.18
C GLU A 128 11.84 12.90 16.51
N GLU A 129 11.76 14.20 16.83
CA GLU A 129 11.06 14.68 18.03
C GLU A 129 9.58 14.28 17.98
N GLY A 130 8.90 14.46 16.85
CA GLY A 130 7.52 14.06 16.66
C GLY A 130 7.30 12.56 16.85
N ASP A 131 8.25 11.72 16.42
CA ASP A 131 8.14 10.27 16.59
C ASP A 131 8.32 9.85 18.05
N GLN A 132 9.15 10.57 18.81
CA GLN A 132 9.25 10.38 20.26
C GLN A 132 7.94 10.76 20.96
N GLU A 133 7.37 11.92 20.64
CA GLU A 133 6.08 12.37 21.18
C GLU A 133 4.95 11.37 20.84
N ARG A 134 4.94 10.85 19.60
CA ARG A 134 3.99 9.82 19.17
C ARG A 134 4.11 8.54 20.01
N LYS A 135 5.34 8.12 20.30
CA LYS A 135 5.63 6.93 21.13
C LYS A 135 5.25 7.18 22.59
N ALA A 136 5.49 8.39 23.12
CA ALA A 136 5.06 8.81 24.44
C ALA A 136 3.53 8.91 24.57
N GLY A 137 2.83 9.08 23.45
CA GLY A 137 1.37 9.14 23.38
C GLY A 137 0.80 10.55 23.25
N ASN A 138 1.65 11.55 23.07
CA ASN A 138 1.28 12.95 22.84
C ASN A 138 1.01 13.15 21.34
N LEU A 139 -0.16 12.69 20.87
CA LEU A 139 -0.43 12.52 19.44
C LEU A 139 -0.63 13.84 18.71
N GLU A 140 -1.29 14.81 19.33
CA GLU A 140 -1.52 16.14 18.78
C GLU A 140 -0.17 16.86 18.58
N ARG A 141 0.69 16.81 19.60
CA ARG A 141 2.04 17.38 19.53
C ARG A 141 2.90 16.69 18.46
N ALA A 142 2.81 15.37 18.36
CA ALA A 142 3.49 14.63 17.30
C ALA A 142 3.03 15.09 15.91
N ILE A 143 1.73 15.28 15.70
CA ILE A 143 1.18 15.76 14.42
C ILE A 143 1.69 17.17 14.09
N GLU A 144 1.72 18.09 15.06
CA GLU A 144 2.30 19.43 14.85
C GLU A 144 3.76 19.36 14.40
N LEU A 145 4.57 18.55 15.09
CA LEU A 145 5.98 18.36 14.74
C LEU A 145 6.16 17.73 13.36
N PHE A 146 5.28 16.80 12.99
CA PHE A 146 5.29 16.23 11.65
C PHE A 146 4.86 17.25 10.58
N ASP A 147 3.90 18.14 10.89
CA ASP A 147 3.48 19.24 10.00
C ASP A 147 4.65 20.20 9.75
N ILE A 148 5.44 20.48 10.78
CA ILE A 148 6.67 21.28 10.67
C ILE A 148 7.71 20.54 9.82
N ALA A 149 8.00 19.28 10.11
CA ALA A 149 8.94 18.48 9.31
C ALA A 149 8.57 18.48 7.83
N ARG A 150 7.28 18.25 7.53
CA ARG A 150 6.72 18.31 6.19
C ARG A 150 6.85 19.70 5.55
N TYR A 151 6.58 20.76 6.32
CA TYR A 151 6.68 22.15 5.86
C TYR A 151 8.12 22.49 5.43
N HIS A 152 9.13 22.02 6.17
CA HIS A 152 10.54 22.23 5.83
C HIS A 152 11.03 21.44 4.62
N GLY A 153 10.21 20.55 4.05
CA GLY A 153 10.54 19.77 2.85
C GLY A 153 10.84 18.31 3.12
N TYR A 154 10.78 17.84 4.36
CA TYR A 154 11.04 16.43 4.69
C TYR A 154 9.99 15.52 4.07
N ASN A 155 10.42 14.74 3.08
CA ASN A 155 9.59 13.84 2.27
C ASN A 155 10.02 12.37 2.41
N ALA A 156 10.31 11.91 3.64
CA ALA A 156 10.68 10.52 3.86
C ALA A 156 9.44 9.62 4.04
N PRO A 157 9.44 8.37 3.53
CA PRO A 157 8.38 7.40 3.79
C PRO A 157 8.12 7.15 5.30
N ALA A 158 9.16 7.30 6.13
CA ALA A 158 9.08 7.16 7.58
C ALA A 158 8.21 8.25 8.24
N LEU A 159 8.24 9.48 7.70
CA LEU A 159 7.38 10.58 8.15
C LEU A 159 5.90 10.19 8.00
N TYR A 160 5.51 9.80 6.78
CA TYR A 160 4.11 9.46 6.48
C TYR A 160 3.63 8.22 7.24
N LYS A 161 4.51 7.24 7.49
CA LYS A 161 4.20 6.10 8.36
C LYS A 161 3.90 6.55 9.78
N SER A 162 4.69 7.47 10.32
CA SER A 162 4.52 8.02 11.68
C SER A 162 3.23 8.83 11.80
N TYR A 163 2.95 9.69 10.81
CA TYR A 163 1.67 10.40 10.65
C TYR A 163 0.46 9.46 10.66
N ALA A 164 0.46 8.45 9.78
CA ALA A 164 -0.65 7.52 9.66
C ALA A 164 -0.86 6.74 10.96
N MET A 165 0.21 6.48 11.73
CA MET A 165 0.11 5.88 13.06
C MET A 165 -0.53 6.80 14.10
N ALA A 166 -0.19 8.08 14.10
CA ALA A 166 -0.79 9.06 15.01
C ALA A 166 -2.30 9.21 14.76
N TYR A 167 -2.69 9.49 13.51
CA TYR A 167 -4.10 9.62 13.13
C TYR A 167 -4.92 8.34 13.37
N ARG A 168 -4.34 7.17 13.11
CA ARG A 168 -4.98 5.88 13.42
C ARG A 168 -5.35 5.76 14.90
N LYS A 169 -4.46 6.20 15.78
CA LYS A 169 -4.66 6.12 17.23
C LYS A 169 -5.72 7.14 17.71
N LEU A 170 -5.81 8.30 17.05
CA LEU A 170 -6.90 9.27 17.22
C LEU A 170 -8.23 8.82 16.56
N LYS A 171 -8.23 7.72 15.80
CA LYS A 171 -9.36 7.25 14.97
C LYS A 171 -9.80 8.30 13.93
N ASP A 172 -8.89 9.16 13.52
CA ASP A 172 -9.09 10.14 12.45
C ASP A 172 -8.69 9.50 11.12
N TYR A 173 -9.60 8.71 10.57
CA TYR A 173 -9.34 7.96 9.35
C TYR A 173 -9.26 8.84 8.11
N ASP A 174 -9.85 10.04 8.14
CA ASP A 174 -9.81 10.96 7.01
C ASP A 174 -8.44 11.57 6.84
N ASN A 175 -7.88 12.09 7.94
CA ASN A 175 -6.52 12.59 7.92
C ASN A 175 -5.50 11.46 7.71
N GLU A 176 -5.73 10.24 8.24
CA GLU A 176 -4.90 9.06 7.94
C GLU A 176 -4.86 8.76 6.43
N VAL A 177 -6.00 8.77 5.75
CA VAL A 177 -6.06 8.51 4.31
C VAL A 177 -5.42 9.65 3.51
N ALA A 178 -5.64 10.90 3.92
CA ALA A 178 -5.10 12.07 3.22
C ALA A 178 -3.57 12.10 3.23
N VAL A 179 -2.91 11.84 4.37
CA VAL A 179 -1.44 11.76 4.43
C VAL A 179 -0.88 10.61 3.59
N ILE A 180 -1.58 9.47 3.55
CA ILE A 180 -1.13 8.32 2.77
C ILE A 180 -1.25 8.60 1.26
N ASN A 181 -2.34 9.22 0.82
CA ASN A 181 -2.48 9.61 -0.58
C ASN A 181 -1.36 10.56 -1.00
N GLU A 182 -1.06 11.55 -0.17
CA GLU A 182 0.05 12.47 -0.42
C GLU A 182 1.40 11.74 -0.53
N ALA A 183 1.68 10.79 0.38
CA ALA A 183 2.89 9.98 0.34
C ALA A 183 3.02 9.17 -0.96
N ILE A 184 1.90 8.64 -1.46
CA ILE A 184 1.85 7.88 -2.72
C ILE A 184 2.05 8.82 -3.92
N GLU A 185 1.49 10.03 -3.89
CA GLU A 185 1.64 11.03 -4.95
C GLU A 185 3.06 11.59 -5.04
N ARG A 186 3.76 11.71 -3.91
CA ARG A 186 5.13 12.25 -3.85
C ARG A 186 6.24 11.21 -4.02
N GLU A 187 5.90 9.92 -4.06
CA GLU A 187 6.87 8.85 -4.26
C GLU A 187 6.88 8.36 -5.71
N ASP A 188 7.99 8.61 -6.41
CA ASP A 188 8.21 8.09 -7.77
C ASP A 188 8.72 6.63 -7.78
N SER A 189 9.18 6.10 -6.64
CA SER A 189 9.73 4.75 -6.55
C SER A 189 8.67 3.67 -6.35
N VAL A 190 8.38 2.96 -7.44
CA VAL A 190 7.50 1.78 -7.50
C VAL A 190 7.91 0.65 -6.53
N ASN A 191 9.16 0.64 -6.03
CA ASN A 191 9.70 -0.45 -5.20
C ASN A 191 9.84 -0.15 -3.71
N ASN A 192 9.27 0.96 -3.23
CA ASN A 192 9.34 1.29 -1.81
C ASN A 192 8.40 0.38 -0.97
N THR A 193 9.00 -0.51 -0.18
CA THR A 193 8.26 -1.43 0.71
C THR A 193 7.35 -0.69 1.69
N THR A 194 7.79 0.47 2.18
CA THR A 194 7.00 1.32 3.10
C THR A 194 5.75 1.86 2.41
N ILE A 195 5.83 2.21 1.13
CA ILE A 195 4.70 2.74 0.36
C ILE A 195 3.68 1.64 0.11
N ARG A 196 4.12 0.40 -0.15
CA ARG A 196 3.22 -0.76 -0.20
C ARG A 196 2.49 -0.99 1.13
N GLU A 197 3.19 -0.88 2.25
CA GLU A 197 2.56 -0.95 3.59
C GLU A 197 1.54 0.18 3.80
N LEU A 198 1.84 1.39 3.33
CA LEU A 198 0.93 2.53 3.40
C LEU A 198 -0.31 2.30 2.52
N LYS A 199 -0.18 1.74 1.31
CA LYS A 199 -1.32 1.33 0.48
C LYS A 199 -2.23 0.34 1.22
N GLU A 200 -1.68 -0.72 1.83
CA GLU A 200 -2.47 -1.66 2.64
C GLU A 200 -3.15 -0.96 3.84
N ARG A 201 -2.46 0.00 4.45
CA ARG A 201 -2.98 0.76 5.60
C ARG A 201 -4.15 1.66 5.22
N ARG A 202 -4.06 2.35 4.07
CA ARG A 202 -5.13 3.16 3.51
C ARG A 202 -6.39 2.34 3.30
N GLU A 203 -6.29 1.15 2.72
CA GLU A 203 -7.46 0.26 2.55
C GLU A 203 -8.10 -0.11 3.89
N LYS A 204 -7.28 -0.40 4.91
CA LYS A 204 -7.79 -0.68 6.26
C LYS A 204 -8.43 0.55 6.91
N ALA A 205 -7.89 1.75 6.68
CA ALA A 205 -8.47 3.00 7.20
C ALA A 205 -9.85 3.26 6.60
N LEU A 206 -9.98 3.10 5.27
CA LEU A 206 -11.26 3.20 4.56
C LEU A 206 -12.29 2.19 5.09
N ALA A 207 -11.89 0.93 5.25
CA ALA A 207 -12.76 -0.10 5.79
C ALA A 207 -13.20 0.18 7.25
N LEU A 208 -12.32 0.75 8.08
CA LEU A 208 -12.69 1.15 9.44
C LEU A 208 -13.63 2.36 9.46
N LYS A 209 -13.43 3.33 8.57
CA LYS A 209 -14.32 4.48 8.42
C LYS A 209 -15.73 4.02 8.05
N GLN A 210 -15.85 3.13 7.07
CA GLN A 210 -17.15 2.59 6.65
C GLN A 210 -17.89 1.83 7.76
N LYS A 211 -17.17 1.16 8.66
CA LYS A 211 -17.77 0.46 9.82
C LYS A 211 -18.23 1.38 10.96
N ARG A 212 -17.77 2.63 10.95
CA ARG A 212 -18.08 3.63 11.99
C ARG A 212 -19.28 4.51 11.60
N ASN A 213 -19.57 4.61 10.31
CA ASN A 213 -20.82 5.14 9.79
C ASN A 213 -21.93 4.09 9.89
#